data_AF-A0A3M1PCT1-F1
#
_entry.id   AF-A0A3M1PCT1-F1
#
_cell.length_a   1.000
_cell.length_b   1.000
_cell.length_c   1.000
_cell.angle_alpha   90.00
_cell.angle_beta   90.00
_cell.angle_gamma   90.00
#
_symmetry.space_group_name_H-M   'P 1'
#
loop_
_entity.id
_entity.type
_entity.pdbx_description
1 polymer ?
#
loop_
_entity_poly.entity_id
_entity_poly.type
_entity_poly.pdbx_seq_one_letter_code
_entity_poly.pdbx_strand_id
1 'polypeptide(L)'
;MLHQPRKRLTKRQIKQDKFVTYYFKAQDYIVRNTRTILSGAAAIVVLLVAIFIYSSKQAEKEKEAVVQLTKARIEYFAGKYDAAIPLLNNVVESYGGTRSAKEGLFYLANAYFFTQKYDEARQAFEKFLDESDDDILNASAMAGIAACLEETGKYLEAAKAYEQAARKYSEGFQAPQNLLNAARCYVHVGEKESARQLLNEIVEDYADSNAKTDAEVLLAELVS
;
A
#
# COMPACT_ATOMS: atom_id res chain seq x y z
N MET A 1 -20.42 -9.02 -79.57
CA MET A 1 -19.44 -8.24 -78.79
C MET A 1 -18.70 -9.19 -77.86
N LEU A 2 -17.47 -9.56 -78.21
CA LEU A 2 -16.67 -10.58 -77.51
C LEU A 2 -16.28 -10.11 -76.10
N HIS A 3 -16.82 -10.76 -75.06
CA HIS A 3 -16.38 -10.59 -73.67
C HIS A 3 -15.02 -11.26 -73.49
N GLN A 4 -13.96 -10.49 -73.22
CA GLN A 4 -12.67 -11.08 -72.83
C GLN A 4 -12.76 -11.73 -71.44
N PRO A 5 -12.18 -12.92 -71.22
CA PRO A 5 -12.22 -13.57 -69.92
C PRO A 5 -11.38 -12.79 -68.91
N ARG A 6 -11.99 -12.34 -67.81
CA ARG A 6 -11.29 -11.68 -66.70
C ARG A 6 -10.20 -12.61 -66.15
N LYS A 7 -8.92 -12.25 -66.34
CA LYS A 7 -7.77 -12.96 -65.73
C LYS A 7 -7.98 -13.03 -64.21
N ARG A 8 -8.18 -14.23 -63.67
CA ARG A 8 -8.33 -14.45 -62.22
C ARG A 8 -6.95 -14.34 -61.56
N LEU A 9 -6.71 -13.23 -60.87
CA LEU A 9 -5.51 -13.04 -60.07
C LEU A 9 -5.43 -14.13 -58.99
N THR A 10 -4.27 -14.78 -58.85
CA THR A 10 -4.08 -15.78 -57.79
C THR A 10 -4.09 -15.10 -56.41
N LYS A 11 -4.58 -15.79 -55.37
CA LYS A 11 -4.64 -15.26 -53.98
C LYS A 11 -3.30 -14.69 -53.51
N ARG A 12 -2.17 -15.22 -54.01
CA ARG A 12 -0.80 -14.75 -53.73
C ARG A 12 -0.50 -13.39 -54.37
N GLN A 13 -0.92 -13.16 -55.61
CA GLN A 13 -0.75 -11.89 -56.32
C GLN A 13 -1.60 -10.77 -55.72
N ILE A 14 -2.84 -11.08 -55.29
CA ILE A 14 -3.70 -10.11 -54.59
C ILE A 14 -3.11 -9.71 -53.23
N LYS A 15 -2.51 -10.66 -52.50
CA LYS A 15 -1.82 -10.37 -51.23
C LYS A 15 -0.57 -9.51 -51.44
N GLN A 16 0.23 -9.78 -52.48
CA GLN A 16 1.40 -8.98 -52.83
C GLN A 16 1.02 -7.56 -53.26
N ASP A 17 0.01 -7.41 -54.11
CA ASP A 17 -0.44 -6.10 -54.60
C ASP A 17 -1.02 -5.22 -53.47
N LYS A 18 -1.77 -5.82 -52.54
CA LYS A 18 -2.21 -5.13 -51.31
C LYS A 18 -1.03 -4.69 -50.45
N PHE A 19 -0.06 -5.57 -50.19
CA PHE A 19 1.12 -5.23 -49.41
C PHE A 19 1.93 -4.09 -50.05
N VAL A 20 2.17 -4.16 -51.36
CA VAL A 20 2.87 -3.12 -52.13
C VAL A 20 2.10 -1.80 -52.10
N THR A 21 0.77 -1.85 -52.24
CA THR A 21 -0.09 -0.66 -52.13
C THR A 21 -0.05 -0.04 -50.72
N TYR A 22 -0.09 -0.85 -49.67
CA TYR A 22 0.07 -0.36 -48.30
C TYR A 22 1.44 0.25 -48.06
N TYR A 23 2.49 -0.38 -48.59
CA TYR A 23 3.86 0.14 -48.54
C TYR A 23 3.96 1.53 -49.19
N PHE A 24 3.48 1.70 -50.43
CA PHE A 24 3.51 3.00 -51.10
C PHE A 24 2.64 4.05 -50.39
N LYS A 25 1.47 3.67 -49.88
CA LYS A 25 0.63 4.59 -49.07
C LYS A 25 1.33 5.02 -47.78
N ALA A 26 2.03 4.11 -47.10
CA ALA A 26 2.79 4.42 -45.90
C ALA A 26 3.99 5.32 -46.24
N GLN A 27 4.70 5.05 -47.34
CA GLN A 27 5.82 5.87 -47.81
C GLN A 27 5.35 7.30 -48.16
N ASP A 28 4.28 7.44 -48.94
CA ASP A 28 3.69 8.73 -49.29
C ASP A 28 3.23 9.49 -48.05
N TYR A 29 2.61 8.80 -47.08
CA TYR A 29 2.20 9.39 -45.82
C TYR A 29 3.40 9.91 -45.02
N ILE A 30 4.44 9.08 -44.83
CA ILE A 30 5.65 9.46 -44.09
C ILE A 30 6.31 10.66 -44.74
N VAL A 31 6.50 10.67 -46.06
CA VAL A 31 7.15 11.78 -46.78
C VAL A 31 6.33 13.07 -46.64
N ARG A 32 4.99 13.00 -46.81
CA ARG A 32 4.11 14.17 -46.67
C ARG A 32 4.04 14.69 -45.24
N ASN A 33 4.11 13.81 -44.25
CA ASN A 33 3.99 14.13 -42.83
C ASN A 33 5.32 14.12 -42.06
N THR A 34 6.48 14.10 -42.73
CA THR A 34 7.80 13.91 -42.09
C THR A 34 8.05 14.94 -40.99
N ARG A 35 7.67 16.22 -41.21
CA ARG A 35 7.82 17.27 -40.18
C ARG A 35 7.03 16.96 -38.91
N THR A 36 5.78 16.50 -39.04
CA THR A 36 4.91 16.13 -37.92
C THR A 36 5.39 14.86 -37.21
N ILE A 37 5.90 13.88 -37.98
CA ILE A 37 6.46 12.66 -37.41
C ILE A 37 7.74 12.98 -36.63
N LEU A 38 8.63 13.80 -37.19
CA LEU A 38 9.85 14.22 -36.51
C LEU A 38 9.56 15.07 -35.28
N SER A 39 8.59 15.99 -35.32
CA SER A 39 8.20 16.77 -34.15
C SER A 39 7.57 15.88 -33.06
N GLY A 40 6.74 14.90 -33.44
CA GLY A 40 6.20 13.91 -32.53
C GLY A 40 7.29 13.03 -31.90
N ALA A 41 8.23 12.54 -32.71
CA ALA A 41 9.35 11.75 -32.23
C ALA A 41 10.26 12.56 -31.28
N ALA A 42 10.56 13.82 -31.62
CA ALA A 42 11.33 14.71 -30.76
C ALA A 42 10.61 14.97 -29.43
N ALA A 43 9.29 15.18 -29.44
CA ALA A 43 8.50 15.34 -28.21
C ALA A 43 8.57 14.08 -27.33
N ILE A 44 8.48 12.89 -27.92
CA ILE A 44 8.63 11.62 -27.19
C ILE A 44 10.02 11.51 -26.58
N VAL A 45 11.09 11.82 -27.31
CA VAL A 45 12.46 11.79 -26.79
C VAL A 45 12.62 12.75 -25.61
N VAL A 46 12.08 13.97 -25.71
CA VAL A 46 12.09 14.94 -24.61
C VAL A 46 11.35 14.41 -23.37
N LEU A 47 10.18 13.79 -23.56
CA LEU A 47 9.43 13.15 -22.47
C LEU A 47 10.21 12.01 -21.82
N LEU A 48 10.85 11.14 -22.61
CA LEU A 48 11.66 10.04 -22.08
C LEU A 48 12.88 10.55 -21.31
N VAL A 49 13.55 11.60 -21.80
CA VAL A 49 14.67 12.24 -21.09
C VAL A 49 14.19 12.88 -19.78
N ALA A 50 13.03 13.55 -19.78
CA ALA A 50 12.44 14.11 -18.56
C ALA A 50 12.12 13.02 -17.52
N ILE A 51 11.51 11.91 -17.96
CA ILE A 51 11.24 10.74 -17.10
C ILE A 51 12.56 10.15 -16.57
N PHE A 52 13.58 10.00 -17.41
CA PHE A 52 14.88 9.47 -17.00
C PHE A 52 15.52 10.37 -15.94
N ILE A 53 15.58 11.69 -16.16
CA ILE A 53 16.14 12.65 -15.18
C ILE A 53 15.35 12.60 -13.87
N TYR A 54 14.01 12.56 -13.94
CA TYR A 54 13.16 12.45 -12.76
C TYR A 54 13.43 11.15 -11.99
N SER A 55 13.44 10.00 -12.68
CA SER A 55 13.70 8.69 -12.09
C SER A 55 15.09 8.61 -11.47
N SER A 56 16.12 9.18 -12.11
CA SER A 56 17.48 9.21 -11.60
C SER A 56 17.59 10.08 -10.34
N LYS A 57 16.92 11.23 -10.30
CA LYS A 57 16.87 12.09 -9.10
C LYS A 57 16.13 11.41 -7.95
N GLN A 58 15.01 10.75 -8.24
CA GLN A 58 14.24 10.04 -7.22
C GLN A 58 15.03 8.86 -6.64
N ALA A 59 15.80 8.14 -7.47
CA ALA A 59 16.68 7.07 -7.03
C ALA A 59 17.80 7.58 -6.10
N GLU A 60 18.37 8.75 -6.37
CA GLU A 60 19.38 9.33 -5.49
C GLU A 60 18.77 9.81 -4.17
N LYS A 61 17.61 10.47 -4.23
CA LYS A 61 16.84 10.87 -3.06
C LYS A 61 16.50 9.66 -2.17
N GLU A 62 16.14 8.52 -2.77
CA GLU A 62 15.90 7.26 -2.05
C GLU A 62 17.17 6.77 -1.32
N LYS A 63 18.34 6.77 -1.97
CA LYS A 63 19.58 6.31 -1.31
C LYS A 63 19.91 7.14 -0.08
N GLU A 64 19.79 8.45 -0.18
CA GLU A 64 19.98 9.35 0.96
C GLU A 64 18.95 9.07 2.06
N ALA A 65 17.68 8.89 1.68
CA ALA A 65 16.61 8.55 2.60
C ALA A 65 16.87 7.24 3.35
N VAL A 66 17.38 6.20 2.67
CA VAL A 66 17.76 4.92 3.28
C VAL A 66 18.81 5.12 4.38
N VAL A 67 19.81 5.97 4.14
CA VAL A 67 20.85 6.25 5.13
C VAL A 67 20.27 6.94 6.36
N GLN A 68 19.40 7.93 6.17
CA GLN A 68 18.78 8.65 7.30
C GLN A 68 17.79 7.77 8.06
N LEU A 69 16.96 6.99 7.35
CA LEU A 69 16.06 6.02 7.96
C LEU A 69 16.84 4.96 8.76
N THR A 70 17.99 4.52 8.27
CA THR A 70 18.83 3.56 8.99
C THR A 70 19.33 4.13 10.31
N LYS A 71 19.78 5.39 10.34
CA LYS A 71 20.15 6.07 11.59
C LYS A 71 18.97 6.16 12.56
N ALA A 72 17.81 6.54 12.05
CA ALA A 72 16.59 6.64 12.85
C ALA A 72 16.17 5.28 13.44
N ARG A 73 16.26 4.21 12.65
CA ARG A 73 15.97 2.83 13.07
C ARG A 73 16.92 2.32 14.15
N ILE A 74 18.19 2.74 14.14
CA ILE A 74 19.14 2.36 15.21
C ILE A 74 18.62 2.84 16.57
N GLU A 75 18.19 4.10 16.68
CA GLU A 75 17.63 4.63 17.94
C GLU A 75 16.28 3.98 18.27
N TYR A 76 15.42 3.76 17.26
CA TYR A 76 14.13 3.09 17.43
C TYR A 76 14.27 1.68 18.01
N PHE A 77 15.12 0.84 17.39
CA PHE A 77 15.34 -0.54 17.86
C PHE A 77 16.13 -0.61 19.16
N ALA A 78 16.83 0.46 19.55
CA ALA A 78 17.40 0.61 20.88
C ALA A 78 16.34 1.02 21.95
N GLY A 79 15.06 1.16 21.57
CA GLY A 79 13.96 1.60 22.43
C GLY A 79 14.00 3.10 22.76
N LYS A 80 14.89 3.87 22.13
CA LYS A 80 15.07 5.31 22.39
C LYS A 80 14.15 6.12 21.49
N TYR A 81 12.84 5.97 21.69
CA TYR A 81 11.83 6.55 20.82
C TYR A 81 11.90 8.08 20.75
N ASP A 82 12.15 8.76 21.87
CA ASP A 82 12.32 10.23 21.89
C ASP A 82 13.51 10.71 21.03
N ALA A 83 14.59 9.92 20.95
CA ALA A 83 15.73 10.21 20.08
C ALA A 83 15.45 9.85 18.61
N ALA A 84 14.65 8.81 18.37
CA ALA A 84 14.26 8.37 17.03
C ALA A 84 13.29 9.35 16.34
N ILE A 85 12.32 9.91 17.07
CA ILE A 85 11.28 10.81 16.55
C ILE A 85 11.84 11.96 15.67
N PRO A 86 12.80 12.80 16.12
CA PRO A 86 13.31 13.88 15.28
C PRO A 86 14.03 13.38 14.02
N LEU A 87 14.68 12.21 14.09
CA LEU A 87 15.32 11.59 12.92
C LEU A 87 14.27 11.09 11.93
N LEU A 88 13.21 10.43 12.42
CA LEU A 88 12.09 9.94 11.62
C LEU A 88 11.30 11.08 10.98
N ASN A 89 11.03 12.17 11.72
CA ASN A 89 10.42 13.38 11.16
C ASN A 89 11.27 13.95 10.01
N ASN A 90 12.59 14.04 10.20
CA ASN A 90 13.48 14.51 9.14
C ASN A 90 13.41 13.63 7.88
N VAL A 91 13.33 12.30 8.07
CA VAL A 91 13.15 11.34 6.97
C VAL A 91 11.85 11.61 6.21
N VAL A 92 10.73 11.71 6.93
CA VAL A 92 9.40 11.91 6.34
C VAL A 92 9.29 13.26 5.63
N GLU A 93 9.79 14.34 6.23
CA GLU A 93 9.69 15.70 5.69
C GLU A 93 10.64 15.94 4.52
N SER A 94 11.91 15.54 4.66
CA SER A 94 12.95 15.85 3.66
C SER A 94 12.89 14.87 2.49
N TYR A 95 12.46 13.63 2.75
CA TYR A 95 12.50 12.56 1.76
C TYR A 95 11.12 12.12 1.27
N GLY A 96 10.07 12.94 1.45
CA GLY A 96 8.71 12.63 0.98
C GLY A 96 8.65 12.10 -0.46
N GLY A 97 7.80 11.08 -0.68
CA GLY A 97 7.67 10.34 -1.95
C GLY A 97 8.69 9.22 -2.17
N THR A 98 9.65 9.04 -1.26
CA THR A 98 10.56 7.86 -1.25
C THR A 98 9.91 6.70 -0.51
N ARG A 99 10.32 5.46 -0.82
CA ARG A 99 9.91 4.27 -0.06
C ARG A 99 10.37 4.38 1.40
N SER A 100 11.58 4.89 1.62
CA SER A 100 12.11 5.12 2.97
C SER A 100 11.30 6.14 3.77
N ALA A 101 10.77 7.20 3.15
CA ALA A 101 9.88 8.14 3.85
C ALA A 101 8.55 7.48 4.24
N LYS A 102 7.98 6.66 3.35
CA LYS A 102 6.77 5.86 3.65
C LYS A 102 7.02 4.91 4.82
N GLU A 103 8.09 4.13 4.77
CA GLU A 103 8.49 3.24 5.87
C GLU A 103 8.75 4.04 7.16
N GLY A 104 9.36 5.22 7.05
CA GLY A 104 9.60 6.15 8.14
C GLY A 104 8.31 6.58 8.86
N LEU A 105 7.18 6.74 8.15
CA LEU A 105 5.89 7.06 8.77
C LEU A 105 5.43 5.96 9.74
N PHE A 106 5.60 4.69 9.38
CA PHE A 106 5.24 3.57 10.25
C PHE A 106 6.06 3.55 11.53
N TYR A 107 7.39 3.72 11.42
CA TYR A 107 8.25 3.81 12.61
C TYR A 107 7.95 5.05 13.44
N LEU A 108 7.67 6.19 12.79
CA LEU A 108 7.33 7.43 13.46
C LEU A 108 6.05 7.30 14.27
N ALA A 109 5.02 6.70 13.67
CA ALA A 109 3.75 6.44 14.32
C ALA A 109 3.91 5.56 15.56
N ASN A 110 4.67 4.46 15.45
CA ASN A 110 4.98 3.61 16.59
C ASN A 110 5.81 4.34 17.66
N ALA A 111 6.80 5.14 17.27
CA ALA A 111 7.60 5.92 18.22
C ALA A 111 6.74 6.96 18.97
N TYR A 112 5.79 7.60 18.29
CA TYR A 112 4.79 8.45 18.93
C TYR A 112 3.89 7.66 19.88
N PHE A 113 3.43 6.47 19.48
CA PHE A 113 2.62 5.60 20.33
C PHE A 113 3.36 5.23 21.62
N PHE A 114 4.61 4.75 21.51
CA PHE A 114 5.42 4.37 22.70
C PHE A 114 5.81 5.55 23.58
N THR A 115 5.74 6.78 23.06
CA THR A 115 5.95 8.02 23.84
C THR A 115 4.63 8.67 24.27
N GLN A 116 3.51 7.93 24.19
CA GLN A 116 2.16 8.34 24.60
C GLN A 116 1.61 9.56 23.84
N LYS A 117 2.18 9.86 22.67
CA LYS A 117 1.74 10.90 21.74
C LYS A 117 0.71 10.33 20.78
N TYR A 118 -0.43 9.91 21.32
CA TYR A 118 -1.40 9.07 20.60
C TYR A 118 -2.07 9.79 19.42
N ASP A 119 -2.28 11.11 19.50
CA ASP A 119 -2.86 11.87 18.39
C ASP A 119 -1.87 11.99 17.21
N GLU A 120 -0.59 12.24 17.50
CA GLU A 120 0.47 12.25 16.48
C GLU A 120 0.71 10.85 15.91
N ALA A 121 0.65 9.81 16.74
CA ALA A 121 0.74 8.42 16.31
C ALA A 121 -0.37 8.09 15.31
N ARG A 122 -1.63 8.44 15.64
CA ARG A 122 -2.77 8.20 14.77
C ARG A 122 -2.62 8.89 13.42
N GLN A 123 -2.24 10.18 13.42
CA GLN A 123 -2.03 10.94 12.18
C GLN A 123 -0.90 10.34 11.32
N ALA A 124 0.18 9.87 11.93
CA ALA A 124 1.27 9.23 11.21
C ALA A 124 0.87 7.86 10.63
N PHE A 125 0.06 7.06 11.34
CA PHE A 125 -0.51 5.83 10.80
C PHE A 125 -1.51 6.08 9.67
N GLU A 126 -2.38 7.07 9.80
CA GLU A 126 -3.32 7.48 8.74
C GLU A 126 -2.56 7.88 7.48
N LYS A 127 -1.54 8.72 7.61
CA LYS A 127 -0.68 9.10 6.49
C LYS A 127 0.09 7.92 5.89
N PHE A 128 0.53 6.97 6.73
CA PHE A 128 1.15 5.74 6.23
C PHE A 128 0.17 4.94 5.35
N LEU A 129 -1.08 4.76 5.79
CA LEU A 129 -2.11 4.04 5.04
C LEU A 129 -2.48 4.72 3.71
N ASP A 130 -2.40 6.05 3.63
CA ASP A 130 -2.63 6.80 2.40
C ASP A 130 -1.49 6.60 1.36
N GLU A 131 -0.28 6.33 1.82
CA GLU A 131 0.91 6.23 0.97
C GLU A 131 1.41 4.80 0.73
N SER A 132 0.98 3.83 1.54
CA SER A 132 1.51 2.46 1.57
C SER A 132 0.72 1.48 0.68
N ASP A 133 1.48 0.66 -0.04
CA ASP A 133 0.97 -0.45 -0.85
C ASP A 133 1.27 -1.83 -0.20
N ASP A 134 1.71 -1.86 1.07
CA ASP A 134 2.08 -3.10 1.80
C ASP A 134 0.93 -3.55 2.71
N ASP A 135 0.21 -4.60 2.29
CA ASP A 135 -0.96 -5.12 3.02
C ASP A 135 -0.64 -5.55 4.46
N ILE A 136 0.54 -6.11 4.71
CA ILE A 136 0.92 -6.59 6.05
C ILE A 136 1.14 -5.40 6.99
N LEU A 137 1.91 -4.41 6.54
CA LEU A 137 2.12 -3.19 7.32
C LEU A 137 0.85 -2.35 7.44
N ASN A 138 -0.02 -2.38 6.44
CA ASN A 138 -1.31 -1.70 6.50
C ASN A 138 -2.21 -2.33 7.58
N ALA A 139 -2.21 -3.66 7.73
CA ALA A 139 -2.91 -4.32 8.83
C ALA A 139 -2.38 -3.84 10.20
N SER A 140 -1.06 -3.78 10.36
CA SER A 140 -0.43 -3.27 11.59
C SER A 140 -0.71 -1.80 11.85
N ALA A 141 -0.74 -0.95 10.81
CA ALA A 141 -1.05 0.46 10.96
C ALA A 141 -2.51 0.70 11.36
N MET A 142 -3.46 -0.06 10.80
CA MET A 142 -4.86 -0.02 11.22
C MET A 142 -5.03 -0.47 12.67
N ALA A 143 -4.32 -1.53 13.08
CA ALA A 143 -4.28 -1.95 14.48
C ALA A 143 -3.64 -0.89 15.39
N GLY A 144 -2.60 -0.20 14.92
CA GLY A 144 -1.97 0.92 15.64
C GLY A 144 -2.92 2.11 15.85
N ILE A 145 -3.76 2.43 14.86
CA ILE A 145 -4.83 3.43 15.02
C ILE A 145 -5.83 2.99 16.09
N ALA A 146 -6.26 1.73 16.06
CA ALA A 146 -7.17 1.17 17.05
C ALA A 146 -6.54 1.19 18.46
N ALA A 147 -5.25 0.88 18.59
CA ALA A 147 -4.51 0.98 19.83
C ALA A 147 -4.46 2.43 20.35
N CYS A 148 -4.26 3.43 19.49
CA CYS A 148 -4.33 4.84 19.89
C CYS A 148 -5.72 5.22 20.45
N LEU A 149 -6.79 4.65 19.90
CA LEU A 149 -8.15 4.85 20.40
C LEU A 149 -8.36 4.15 21.75
N GLU A 150 -7.83 2.95 21.92
CA GLU A 150 -7.87 2.18 23.18
C GLU A 150 -7.17 2.96 24.30
N GLU A 151 -5.94 3.41 24.05
CA GLU A 151 -5.12 4.17 25.00
C GLU A 151 -5.72 5.54 25.39
N THR A 152 -6.54 6.12 24.51
CA THR A 152 -7.27 7.37 24.77
C THR A 152 -8.67 7.15 25.37
N GLY A 153 -8.99 5.91 25.76
CA GLY A 153 -10.22 5.53 26.46
C GLY A 153 -11.44 5.41 25.55
N LYS A 154 -11.28 5.49 24.23
CA LYS A 154 -12.35 5.37 23.23
C LYS A 154 -12.59 3.90 22.87
N TYR A 155 -12.83 3.06 23.88
CA TYR A 155 -12.87 1.61 23.74
C TYR A 155 -13.86 1.11 22.69
N LEU A 156 -15.06 1.71 22.56
CA LEU A 156 -16.02 1.30 21.54
C LEU A 156 -15.54 1.62 20.12
N GLU A 157 -14.85 2.75 19.92
CA GLU A 157 -14.25 3.11 18.63
C GLU A 157 -13.04 2.21 18.33
N ALA A 158 -12.22 1.94 19.34
CA ALA A 158 -11.09 1.01 19.24
C ALA A 158 -11.55 -0.39 18.83
N ALA A 159 -12.62 -0.93 19.45
CA ALA A 159 -13.17 -2.23 19.13
C ALA A 159 -13.56 -2.34 17.65
N LYS A 160 -14.28 -1.34 17.13
CA LYS A 160 -14.68 -1.26 15.72
C LYS A 160 -13.48 -1.14 14.78
N ALA A 161 -12.47 -0.36 15.16
CA ALA A 161 -11.26 -0.18 14.35
C ALA A 161 -10.42 -1.47 14.28
N TYR A 162 -10.26 -2.17 15.41
CA TYR A 162 -9.61 -3.47 15.44
C TYR A 162 -10.37 -4.51 14.59
N GLU A 163 -11.70 -4.56 14.72
CA GLU A 163 -12.52 -5.44 13.88
C GLU A 163 -12.33 -5.10 12.40
N GLN A 164 -12.38 -3.82 12.03
CA GLN A 164 -12.15 -3.39 10.65
C GLN A 164 -10.77 -3.84 10.14
N ALA A 165 -9.73 -3.73 10.96
CA ALA A 165 -8.39 -4.21 10.62
C ALA A 165 -8.37 -5.74 10.40
N ALA A 166 -9.02 -6.50 11.28
CA ALA A 166 -9.14 -7.96 11.16
C ALA A 166 -9.92 -8.38 9.90
N ARG A 167 -11.05 -7.74 9.61
CA ARG A 167 -11.91 -8.07 8.46
C ARG A 167 -11.23 -7.72 7.14
N LYS A 168 -10.54 -6.58 7.07
CA LYS A 168 -9.85 -6.14 5.85
C LYS A 168 -8.69 -7.07 5.48
N TYR A 169 -8.00 -7.62 6.47
CA TYR A 169 -6.86 -8.52 6.30
C TYR A 169 -7.10 -9.86 6.99
N SER A 170 -8.23 -10.51 6.70
CA SER A 170 -8.70 -11.71 7.40
C SER A 170 -7.80 -12.93 7.26
N GLU A 171 -7.06 -13.04 6.16
CA GLU A 171 -6.05 -14.10 5.96
C GLU A 171 -4.70 -13.77 6.61
N GLY A 172 -4.53 -12.55 7.13
CA GLY A 172 -3.31 -12.11 7.78
C GLY A 172 -3.14 -12.71 9.17
N PHE A 173 -1.90 -13.04 9.54
CA PHE A 173 -1.58 -13.60 10.86
C PHE A 173 -1.99 -12.70 12.05
N GLN A 174 -2.26 -11.40 11.80
CA GLN A 174 -2.71 -10.42 12.80
C GLN A 174 -4.22 -10.40 13.00
N ALA A 175 -5.01 -10.96 12.07
CA ALA A 175 -6.47 -10.97 12.16
C ALA A 175 -7.00 -11.51 13.51
N PRO A 176 -6.58 -12.70 14.00
CA PRO A 176 -7.09 -13.21 15.26
C PRO A 176 -6.68 -12.36 16.48
N GLN A 177 -5.49 -11.75 16.45
CA GLN A 177 -5.06 -10.84 17.51
C GLN A 177 -5.89 -9.55 17.51
N ASN A 178 -6.22 -9.01 16.33
CA ASN A 178 -7.08 -7.83 16.21
C ASN A 178 -8.50 -8.15 16.70
N LEU A 179 -9.05 -9.32 16.38
CA LEU A 179 -10.34 -9.75 16.93
C LEU A 179 -10.31 -9.88 18.45
N LEU A 180 -9.21 -10.41 19.01
CA LEU A 180 -9.04 -10.52 20.46
C LEU A 180 -8.99 -9.14 21.13
N ASN A 181 -8.24 -8.20 20.55
CA ASN A 181 -8.19 -6.82 21.02
C ASN A 181 -9.56 -6.13 20.94
N ALA A 182 -10.29 -6.33 19.83
CA ALA A 182 -11.65 -5.83 19.69
C ALA A 182 -12.58 -6.40 20.77
N ALA A 183 -12.52 -7.71 21.03
CA ALA A 183 -13.30 -8.36 22.07
C ALA A 183 -12.98 -7.79 23.46
N ARG A 184 -11.70 -7.62 23.81
CA ARG A 184 -11.29 -6.97 25.07
C ARG A 184 -11.88 -5.57 25.21
N CYS A 185 -11.84 -4.76 24.15
CA CYS A 185 -12.45 -3.43 24.17
C CYS A 185 -13.98 -3.50 24.33
N TYR A 186 -14.67 -4.45 23.69
CA TYR A 186 -16.11 -4.67 23.88
C TYR A 186 -16.47 -5.08 25.31
N VAL A 187 -15.66 -5.95 25.95
CA VAL A 187 -15.82 -6.30 27.37
C VAL A 187 -15.72 -5.04 28.24
N HIS A 188 -14.74 -4.17 27.97
CA HIS A 188 -14.54 -2.95 28.75
C HIS A 188 -15.74 -2.00 28.71
N VAL A 189 -16.48 -1.95 27.59
CA VAL A 189 -17.70 -1.11 27.46
C VAL A 189 -18.99 -1.85 27.80
N GLY A 190 -18.91 -3.11 28.25
CA GLY A 190 -20.06 -3.90 28.67
C GLY A 190 -20.81 -4.61 27.54
N GLU A 191 -20.31 -4.54 26.30
CA GLU A 191 -20.88 -5.18 25.11
C GLU A 191 -20.49 -6.67 25.04
N LYS A 192 -20.90 -7.43 26.06
CA LYS A 192 -20.46 -8.82 26.27
C LYS A 192 -20.83 -9.74 25.11
N GLU A 193 -21.97 -9.53 24.46
CA GLU A 193 -22.40 -10.39 23.34
C GLU A 193 -21.54 -10.20 22.10
N SER A 194 -21.18 -8.95 21.77
CA SER A 194 -20.22 -8.68 20.69
C SER A 194 -18.85 -9.28 20.99
N ALA A 195 -18.39 -9.19 22.25
CA ALA A 195 -17.15 -9.83 22.66
C ALA A 195 -17.22 -11.37 22.48
N ARG A 196 -18.28 -12.02 22.99
CA ARG A 196 -18.46 -13.48 22.84
C ARG A 196 -18.45 -13.91 21.37
N GLN A 197 -19.12 -13.18 20.50
CA GLN A 197 -19.18 -13.50 19.07
C GLN A 197 -17.77 -13.52 18.46
N LEU A 198 -16.98 -12.47 18.69
CA LEU A 198 -15.62 -12.39 18.15
C LEU A 198 -14.70 -13.47 18.75
N LEU A 199 -14.84 -13.77 20.04
CA LEU A 199 -14.02 -14.79 20.69
C LEU A 199 -14.33 -16.19 20.18
N ASN A 200 -15.61 -16.53 19.97
CA ASN A 200 -16.00 -17.80 19.35
C ASN A 200 -15.45 -17.90 17.92
N GLU A 201 -15.48 -16.82 17.15
CA GLU A 201 -14.86 -16.79 15.82
C GLU A 201 -13.36 -17.11 15.86
N ILE A 202 -12.61 -16.55 16.83
CA ILE A 202 -11.19 -16.88 17.01
C ILE A 202 -11.01 -18.38 17.28
N VAL A 203 -11.85 -18.97 18.15
CA VAL A 203 -11.76 -20.39 18.53
C VAL A 203 -12.08 -21.31 17.35
N GLU A 204 -13.07 -20.96 16.54
CA GLU A 204 -13.57 -21.76 15.42
C GLU A 204 -12.71 -21.61 14.16
N ASP A 205 -12.42 -20.37 13.75
CA ASP A 205 -11.83 -20.06 12.45
C ASP A 205 -10.31 -19.88 12.52
N TYR A 206 -9.75 -19.60 13.69
CA TYR A 206 -8.31 -19.35 13.89
C TYR A 206 -7.69 -20.34 14.89
N ALA A 207 -8.03 -21.62 14.72
CA ALA A 207 -7.71 -22.70 15.66
C ALA A 207 -6.21 -22.88 15.99
N ASP A 208 -5.32 -22.50 15.07
CA ASP A 208 -3.86 -22.59 15.21
C ASP A 208 -3.20 -21.27 15.67
N SER A 209 -3.99 -20.23 15.93
CA SER A 209 -3.47 -18.93 16.34
C SER A 209 -3.15 -18.87 17.84
N ASN A 210 -2.13 -18.08 18.21
CA ASN A 210 -1.80 -17.84 19.62
C ASN A 210 -2.96 -17.17 20.38
N ALA A 211 -3.81 -16.41 19.68
CA ALA A 211 -4.94 -15.70 20.27
C ALA A 211 -6.06 -16.65 20.73
N LYS A 212 -6.09 -17.91 20.27
CA LYS A 212 -7.11 -18.87 20.66
C LYS A 212 -7.16 -19.11 22.17
N THR A 213 -6.01 -19.36 22.78
CA THR A 213 -5.95 -19.65 24.23
C THR A 213 -6.47 -18.46 25.03
N ASP A 214 -6.07 -17.24 24.67
CA ASP A 214 -6.56 -16.03 25.33
C ASP A 214 -8.07 -15.82 25.08
N ALA A 215 -8.58 -16.19 23.90
CA ALA A 215 -9.99 -16.11 23.59
C ALA A 215 -10.83 -17.08 24.45
N GLU A 216 -10.38 -18.33 24.64
CA GLU A 216 -11.01 -19.32 25.50
C GLU A 216 -11.06 -18.86 26.96
N VAL A 217 -9.97 -18.26 27.45
CA VAL A 217 -9.90 -17.68 28.81
C VAL A 217 -10.92 -16.55 28.96
N LEU A 218 -10.93 -15.60 28.04
CA LEU A 218 -11.84 -14.46 28.12
C LEU A 218 -13.31 -14.88 27.98
N LEU A 219 -13.61 -15.91 27.15
CA LEU A 219 -14.95 -16.49 27.08
C LEU A 219 -15.42 -17.07 28.41
N ALA A 220 -14.54 -17.78 29.12
CA ALA A 220 -14.87 -18.36 30.43
C ALA A 220 -15.20 -17.26 31.47
N GLU A 221 -14.44 -16.17 31.48
CA GLU A 221 -14.68 -15.01 32.36
C GLU A 221 -16.00 -14.31 32.09
N LEU A 222 -16.50 -14.33 30.84
CA LEU A 222 -17.77 -13.72 30.49
C LEU A 222 -19.00 -14.52 30.95
N VAL A 223 -18.82 -15.79 31.34
CA VAL A 223 -19.90 -16.68 31.81
C VAL A 223 -20.03 -16.65 33.34
N SER A 224 -18.97 -16.28 34.07
CA SER A 224 -18.99 -16.02 35.52
C SER A 224 -19.63 -14.68 35.89
#